data_AF-A0AB38DE38-F1
#
_entry.id   AF-A0AB38DE38-F1
#
_cell.length_a   1.000
_cell.length_b   1.000
_cell.length_c   1.000
_cell.angle_alpha   90.00
_cell.angle_beta   90.00
_cell.angle_gamma   90.00
#
_symmetry.space_group_name_H-M   'P 1'
#
loop_
_entity.id
_entity.type
_entity.pdbx_description
1 polymer ?
#
loop_
_entity_poly.entity_id
_entity_poly.type
_entity_poly.pdbx_seq_one_letter_code
_entity_poly.pdbx_strand_id
1 'polypeptide(L)'
;MVWMKITCAEREQIWADRDANRNLAPISTCTDLDAEFHSEPEVFTEWGDRETQVPVLRDYRYPARYCASDPPGTVRPDRKPCEHYRYEVQS
;
A
#
# COMPACT_ATOMS: atom_id res chain seq x y z
N MET A 1 -8.76 -16.49 -7.15
CA MET A 1 -7.74 -15.41 -7.10
C MET A 1 -7.54 -15.07 -5.63
N VAL A 2 -6.29 -14.95 -5.18
CA VAL A 2 -5.95 -14.76 -3.76
C VAL A 2 -4.88 -13.69 -3.60
N TRP A 3 -4.91 -12.98 -2.48
CA TRP A 3 -3.87 -12.03 -2.09
C TRP A 3 -2.81 -12.76 -1.27
N MET A 4 -1.61 -12.85 -1.82
CA MET A 4 -0.47 -13.50 -1.17
C MET A 4 0.43 -12.44 -0.55
N LYS A 5 0.71 -12.56 0.75
CA LYS A 5 1.63 -11.63 1.43
C LYS A 5 3.03 -11.79 0.86
N ILE A 6 3.67 -10.68 0.53
CA ILE A 6 5.03 -10.62 -0.03
C ILE A 6 5.91 -9.70 0.82
N THR A 7 7.22 -9.83 0.66
CA THR A 7 8.23 -8.98 1.29
C THR A 7 8.35 -7.62 0.57
N CYS A 8 8.97 -6.64 1.24
CA CYS A 8 9.30 -5.36 0.61
C CYS A 8 10.19 -5.54 -0.62
N ALA A 9 11.14 -6.49 -0.59
CA ALA A 9 12.02 -6.77 -1.73
C ALA A 9 11.25 -7.31 -2.95
N GLU A 10 10.31 -8.22 -2.73
CA GLU A 10 9.42 -8.72 -3.80
C GLU A 10 8.51 -7.61 -4.34
N ARG A 11 8.03 -6.72 -3.47
CA ARG A 11 7.26 -5.53 -3.88
C ARG A 11 8.08 -4.61 -4.76
N GLU A 12 9.34 -4.34 -4.41
CA GLU A 12 10.23 -3.54 -5.26
C GLU A 12 10.52 -4.22 -6.60
N GLN A 13 10.59 -5.55 -6.63
CA GLN A 13 10.78 -6.29 -7.88
C GLN A 13 9.57 -6.15 -8.83
N ILE A 14 8.34 -6.11 -8.29
CA ILE A 14 7.13 -5.83 -9.09
C ILE A 14 7.23 -4.44 -9.74
N TRP A 15 7.68 -3.43 -8.99
CA TRP A 15 7.90 -2.08 -9.52
C TRP A 15 9.04 -1.99 -10.52
N ALA A 16 10.09 -2.79 -10.34
CA ALA A 16 11.23 -2.83 -11.24
C ALA A 16 10.93 -3.57 -12.56
N ASP A 17 9.97 -4.49 -12.55
CA ASP A 17 9.54 -5.23 -13.74
C ASP A 17 8.70 -4.33 -14.67
N ARG A 18 9.42 -3.54 -15.48
CA ARG A 18 8.81 -2.62 -16.44
C ARG A 18 8.02 -3.33 -17.52
N ASP A 19 8.41 -4.53 -17.95
CA ASP A 19 7.73 -5.18 -19.07
C ASP A 19 6.40 -5.77 -18.63
N ALA A 20 6.34 -6.40 -17.46
CA ALA A 20 5.10 -6.92 -16.91
C ALA A 20 4.18 -5.83 -16.34
N ASN A 21 4.76 -4.76 -15.77
CA ASN A 21 4.01 -3.77 -14.98
C ASN A 21 4.11 -2.33 -15.53
N ARG A 22 4.42 -2.13 -16.82
CA ARG A 22 4.49 -0.77 -17.44
C ARG A 22 3.25 0.09 -17.23
N ASN A 23 2.09 -0.55 -17.11
CA ASN A 23 0.78 0.09 -16.99
C ASN A 23 0.27 0.10 -15.54
N LEU A 24 1.11 -0.26 -14.57
CA LEU A 24 0.74 -0.28 -13.15
C LEU A 24 0.35 1.14 -12.70
N ALA A 25 -0.88 1.27 -12.20
CA ALA A 25 -1.45 2.51 -11.73
C ALA A 25 -2.27 2.24 -10.46
N PRO A 26 -2.45 3.24 -9.58
CA PRO A 26 -3.37 3.09 -8.47
C PRO A 26 -4.79 2.98 -9.02
N ILE A 27 -5.50 1.92 -8.63
CA ILE A 27 -6.89 1.67 -9.04
C ILE A 27 -7.86 1.84 -7.86
N SER A 28 -7.36 1.77 -6.62
CA SER A 28 -8.09 2.12 -5.42
C SER A 28 -7.13 2.64 -4.35
N THR A 29 -7.57 3.62 -3.57
CA THR A 29 -6.76 4.23 -2.50
C THR A 29 -7.64 4.58 -1.32
N CYS A 30 -7.13 4.39 -0.11
CA CYS A 30 -7.75 4.91 1.11
C CYS A 30 -6.65 5.54 1.98
N THR A 31 -6.86 6.78 2.42
CA THR A 31 -5.96 7.47 3.35
C THR A 31 -6.81 7.88 4.53
N ASP A 32 -6.66 7.15 5.64
CA ASP A 32 -7.38 7.38 6.87
C ASP A 32 -6.36 7.66 7.98
N LEU A 33 -5.91 8.91 8.07
CA LEU A 33 -4.87 9.30 9.04
C LEU A 33 -5.42 9.52 10.45
N ASP A 34 -6.72 9.80 10.56
CA ASP A 34 -7.39 10.06 11.83
C ASP A 34 -8.08 8.81 12.40
N ALA A 35 -8.08 7.69 11.65
CA ALA A 35 -8.80 6.47 12.00
C ALA A 35 -10.32 6.68 12.08
N GLU A 36 -10.87 7.42 11.12
CA GLU A 36 -12.30 7.71 10.99
C GLU A 36 -13.08 6.49 10.47
N PHE A 37 -12.47 5.72 9.57
CA PHE A 37 -13.11 4.58 8.89
C PHE A 37 -12.52 3.24 9.34
N HIS A 38 -11.26 3.23 9.77
CA HIS A 38 -10.56 2.07 10.28
C HIS A 38 -10.23 2.24 11.76
N SER A 39 -9.94 1.13 12.45
CA SER A 39 -9.58 1.16 13.88
C SER A 39 -8.28 1.92 14.18
N GLU A 40 -7.47 2.19 13.15
CA GLU A 40 -6.17 2.83 13.30
C GLU A 40 -5.75 3.59 12.03
N PRO A 41 -4.81 4.56 12.14
CA PRO A 41 -4.32 5.28 10.98
C PRO A 41 -3.69 4.36 9.95
N GLU A 42 -4.16 4.46 8.71
CA GLU A 42 -3.77 3.59 7.62
C GLU A 42 -3.73 4.37 6.29
N VAL A 43 -2.74 4.05 5.47
CA VAL A 43 -2.72 4.40 4.04
C VAL A 43 -2.69 3.10 3.26
N PHE A 44 -3.75 2.88 2.48
CA PHE A 44 -3.94 1.75 1.60
C PHE A 44 -3.86 2.21 0.14
N THR A 45 -3.16 1.42 -0.68
CA THR A 45 -3.18 1.57 -2.14
C THR A 45 -3.26 0.21 -2.80
N GLU A 46 -4.27 0.03 -3.64
CA GLU A 46 -4.36 -1.07 -4.59
C GLU A 46 -3.88 -0.59 -5.95
N TRP A 47 -2.91 -1.30 -6.49
CA TRP A 47 -2.35 -1.08 -7.81
C TRP A 47 -2.84 -2.18 -8.76
N GLY A 48 -3.11 -1.78 -9.99
CA GLY A 48 -3.51 -2.69 -11.04
C GLY A 48 -3.11 -2.17 -12.41
N ASP A 49 -3.40 -2.95 -13.44
CA ASP A 49 -3.24 -2.50 -14.81
C ASP A 49 -4.24 -1.37 -15.11
N ARG A 50 -3.73 -0.23 -15.60
CA ARG A 50 -4.53 0.97 -15.84
C ARG A 50 -5.71 0.73 -16.80
N GLU A 51 -5.54 -0.11 -17.80
CA GLU A 51 -6.54 -0.28 -18.86
C GLU A 51 -7.61 -1.30 -18.45
N THR A 52 -7.18 -2.42 -17.89
CA THR A 52 -8.05 -3.56 -17.54
C THR A 52 -8.56 -3.51 -16.11
N GLN A 53 -7.98 -2.66 -15.26
CA GLN A 53 -8.26 -2.58 -13.82
C GLN A 53 -8.04 -3.90 -13.07
N VAL A 54 -7.25 -4.82 -13.65
CA VAL A 54 -6.90 -6.08 -13.00
C VAL A 54 -5.92 -5.79 -11.85
N PRO A 55 -6.22 -6.21 -10.61
CA PRO A 55 -5.35 -5.98 -9.46
C PRO A 55 -4.01 -6.71 -9.60
N VAL A 56 -2.95 -6.11 -9.07
CA VAL A 56 -1.58 -6.66 -9.11
C VAL A 56 -0.93 -6.62 -7.72
N LEU A 57 -1.02 -5.48 -7.03
CA LEU A 57 -0.31 -5.23 -5.78
C LEU A 57 -1.22 -4.46 -4.80
N ARG A 58 -1.16 -4.79 -3.52
CA ARG A 58 -1.66 -3.94 -2.43
C ARG A 58 -0.52 -3.51 -1.53
N ASP A 59 -0.50 -2.24 -1.20
CA ASP A 59 0.41 -1.64 -0.23
C ASP A 59 -0.40 -1.10 0.95
N TYR A 60 0.04 -1.43 2.17
CA TYR A 60 -0.46 -0.85 3.41
C TYR A 60 0.68 -0.18 4.16
N ARG A 61 0.44 1.06 4.60
CA ARG A 61 1.30 1.81 5.51
C ARG A 61 0.51 2.21 6.73
N TYR A 62 1.20 2.35 7.85
CA TYR A 62 0.57 2.60 9.15
C TYR A 62 1.21 3.79 9.83
N PRO A 63 0.90 5.02 9.37
CA PRO A 63 1.53 6.22 9.88
C PRO A 63 1.34 6.38 11.39
N ALA A 64 2.29 7.07 12.03
CA ALA A 64 2.10 7.54 13.39
C ALA A 64 0.91 8.52 13.48
N ARG A 65 0.25 8.52 14.64
CA ARG A 65 -0.70 9.57 14.98
C ARG A 65 0.07 10.85 15.27
N TYR A 66 -0.37 11.95 14.69
CA TYR A 66 0.11 13.28 15.03
C TYR A 66 -0.73 13.85 16.17
N CYS A 67 -0.06 14.41 17.17
CA CYS A 67 -0.74 15.13 18.23
C CYS A 67 -0.66 16.62 17.96
N ALA A 68 -1.69 17.39 18.34
CA ALA A 68 -1.66 18.86 18.23
C ALA A 68 -0.52 19.50 19.03
N SER A 69 0.05 18.76 19.99
CA SER A 69 1.24 19.15 20.76
C SER A 69 2.57 18.89 20.06
N ASP A 70 2.58 18.21 18.91
CA ASP A 70 3.80 17.92 18.18
C ASP A 70 4.38 19.20 17.57
N PRO A 71 5.69 19.45 17.70
CA PRO A 71 6.33 20.58 17.02
C PRO A 71 6.13 20.51 15.50
N PRO A 72 6.00 21.65 14.80
CA PRO A 72 5.98 21.68 13.34
C PRO A 72 7.21 20.97 12.76
N GLY A 73 6.98 20.09 11.77
CA GLY A 73 8.06 19.33 11.13
C GLY A 73 8.51 18.08 11.88
N THR A 74 7.82 17.68 12.95
CA THR A 74 8.07 16.39 13.61
C THR A 74 7.85 15.26 12.62
N VAL A 75 8.86 14.41 12.41
CA VAL A 75 8.75 13.18 11.62
C VAL A 75 8.71 12.01 12.58
N ARG A 76 7.60 11.25 12.58
CA ARG A 76 7.47 10.02 13.35
C ARG A 76 7.53 8.82 12.40
N PRO A 77 8.24 7.74 12.76
CA PRO A 77 8.23 6.52 11.96
C PRO A 77 6.83 5.88 11.97
N ASP A 78 6.58 5.00 11.00
CA ASP A 78 5.35 4.19 10.98
C ASP A 78 5.23 3.36 12.26
N ARG A 79 3.99 3.15 12.71
CA ARG A 79 3.68 2.42 13.96
C ARG A 79 3.95 0.92 13.85
N LYS A 80 3.87 0.37 12.65
CA LYS A 80 4.18 -1.03 12.34
C LYS A 80 4.76 -1.15 10.94
N PRO A 81 5.47 -2.25 10.63
CA PRO A 81 6.01 -2.49 9.30
C PRO A 81 4.93 -2.38 8.22
N CYS A 82 5.34 -1.94 7.02
CA CYS A 82 4.48 -1.96 5.86
C CYS A 82 4.08 -3.40 5.49
N GLU A 83 2.91 -3.54 4.88
CA GLU A 83 2.44 -4.82 4.38
C GLU A 83 2.17 -4.74 2.89
N HIS A 84 2.58 -5.80 2.18
CA HIS A 84 2.50 -5.87 0.73
C HIS A 84 1.86 -7.19 0.33
N TYR A 85 0.98 -7.16 -0.66
CA TYR A 85 0.31 -8.36 -1.15
C TYR A 85 0.30 -8.39 -2.68
N ARG A 86 0.65 -9.53 -3.26
CA ARG A 86 0.53 -9.80 -4.70
C ARG A 86 -0.79 -10.48 -5.01
N TYR A 87 -1.42 -10.10 -6.12
CA TYR A 87 -2.60 -10.77 -6.63
C TYR A 87 -2.19 -12.01 -7.43
N GLU A 88 -2.66 -13.19 -7.04
CA GLU A 88 -2.35 -14.44 -7.72
C GLU A 88 -3.61 -15.19 -8.16
N VAL A 89 -3.54 -15.79 -9.35
CA VAL A 89 -4.53 -16.79 -9.78
C VAL A 89 -4.25 -18.04 -8.96
N GLN A 90 -5.26 -18.49 -8.22
CA GLN A 90 -5.17 -19.71 -7.42
C GLN A 90 -5.00 -20.88 -8.41
N SER A 91 -3.86 -21.57 -8.33
CA SER A 91 -3.55 -22.75 -9.16
C SER A 91 -4.18 -24.02 -8.59
#